data_AF-A0A383BY23-F1
#
_entry.id   AF-A0A383BY23-F1
#
_cell.length_a   1.000
_cell.length_b   1.000
_cell.length_c   1.000
_cell.angle_alpha   90.00
_cell.angle_beta   90.00
_cell.angle_gamma   90.00
#
_symmetry.space_group_name_H-M   'P 1'
#
loop_
_entity.id
_entity.type
_entity.pdbx_description
1 polymer ?
#
loop_
_entity_poly.entity_id
_entity_poly.type
_entity_poly.pdbx_seq_one_letter_code
_entity_poly.pdbx_strand_id
1 'polypeptide(L)'
;LSPGKSEDAVAVASRENSVIQMEEKNNGYEKLSGEGLIMATMAQSMFVKESEDLASIIQMELDKQLDSPNRGVKQAGFYVLIGASMPNVLVEVGYLSNPTEEKKLKQPKYHQLIAGAIYESIKHFKYSREKLLTEE
;
A
#
# COMPACT_ATOMS: atom_id res chain seq x y z
N LEU A 1 8.97 -19.06 -5.49
CA LEU A 1 8.05 -18.89 -4.35
C LEU A 1 7.53 -17.46 -4.44
N SER A 2 6.26 -17.27 -4.80
CA SER A 2 5.71 -15.91 -4.99
C SER A 2 5.41 -15.29 -3.62
N PRO A 3 5.81 -14.04 -3.32
CA PRO A 3 5.87 -13.53 -1.94
C PRO A 3 4.50 -13.25 -1.29
N GLY A 4 3.38 -13.39 -2.02
CA GLY A 4 2.01 -13.26 -1.50
C GLY A 4 1.36 -14.56 -1.00
N LYS A 5 2.11 -15.65 -0.78
CA LYS A 5 1.57 -16.98 -0.40
C LYS A 5 1.64 -17.35 1.08
N SER A 6 2.09 -16.45 1.96
CA SER A 6 2.03 -16.73 3.40
C SER A 6 0.58 -16.82 3.85
N GLU A 7 0.25 -17.79 4.71
CA GLU A 7 -1.08 -17.90 5.33
C GLU A 7 -1.50 -16.57 5.98
N ASP A 8 -0.54 -15.86 6.60
CA ASP A 8 -0.76 -14.54 7.19
C ASP A 8 -1.17 -13.49 6.15
N ALA A 9 -0.53 -13.47 4.98
CA ALA A 9 -0.85 -12.51 3.93
C ALA A 9 -2.24 -12.75 3.35
N VAL A 10 -2.63 -14.03 3.21
CA VAL A 10 -3.97 -14.43 2.75
C VAL A 10 -5.03 -14.06 3.78
N ALA A 11 -4.76 -14.32 5.07
CA ALA A 11 -5.68 -14.00 6.15
C ALA A 11 -5.91 -12.49 6.28
N VAL A 12 -4.83 -11.69 6.21
CA VAL A 12 -4.91 -10.22 6.23
C VAL A 12 -5.68 -9.71 5.02
N ALA A 13 -5.34 -10.15 3.80
CA ALA A 13 -6.06 -9.72 2.59
C ALA A 13 -7.55 -10.07 2.66
N SER A 14 -7.90 -11.28 3.12
CA SER A 14 -9.29 -11.70 3.24
C SER A 14 -10.07 -10.81 4.21
N ARG A 15 -9.45 -10.45 5.34
CA ARG A 15 -10.04 -9.55 6.32
C ARG A 15 -10.24 -8.15 5.75
N GLU A 16 -9.20 -7.54 5.18
CA GLU A 16 -9.29 -6.17 4.65
C GLU A 16 -10.25 -6.08 3.45
N ASN A 17 -10.26 -7.08 2.57
CA ASN A 17 -11.18 -7.12 1.43
C ASN A 17 -12.64 -7.32 1.84
N SER A 18 -12.93 -7.85 3.04
CA SER A 18 -14.30 -8.06 3.51
C SER A 18 -15.10 -6.76 3.67
N VAL A 19 -14.41 -5.62 3.84
CA VAL A 19 -15.02 -4.28 3.93
C VAL A 19 -15.86 -3.94 2.70
N ILE A 20 -15.54 -4.53 1.54
CA ILE A 20 -16.30 -4.32 0.29
C ILE A 20 -17.77 -4.74 0.44
N GLN A 21 -18.07 -5.73 1.28
CA GLN A 21 -19.46 -6.15 1.53
C GLN A 21 -20.28 -5.08 2.27
N MET A 22 -19.61 -4.12 2.91
CA MET A 22 -20.22 -3.01 3.64
C MET A 22 -20.38 -1.75 2.78
N GLU A 23 -19.88 -1.74 1.54
CA GLU A 23 -19.98 -0.59 0.65
C GLU A 23 -21.40 -0.46 0.05
N GLU A 24 -22.00 0.74 0.15
CA GLU A 24 -23.34 1.00 -0.40
C GLU A 24 -23.40 0.93 -1.94
N LYS A 25 -22.26 1.18 -2.60
CA LYS A 25 -22.13 1.10 -4.05
C LYS A 25 -21.35 -0.15 -4.42
N ASN A 26 -21.94 -0.99 -5.27
CA ASN A 26 -21.21 -2.10 -5.87
C ASN A 26 -20.17 -1.53 -6.86
N ASN A 27 -18.93 -1.43 -6.41
CA ASN A 27 -17.78 -0.95 -7.19
C ASN A 27 -17.28 -1.97 -8.24
N GLY A 28 -18.02 -3.08 -8.44
CA GLY A 28 -17.72 -4.05 -9.48
C GLY A 28 -16.61 -5.03 -9.12
N TYR A 29 -16.20 -5.10 -7.85
CA TYR A 29 -15.19 -6.06 -7.37
C TYR A 29 -15.59 -7.52 -7.63
N GLU A 30 -16.89 -7.83 -7.65
CA GLU A 30 -17.40 -9.18 -8.00
C GLU A 30 -17.02 -9.62 -9.43
N LYS A 31 -16.75 -8.66 -10.34
CA LYS A 31 -16.30 -8.93 -11.72
C LYS A 31 -14.82 -9.29 -11.81
N LEU A 32 -14.05 -9.11 -10.74
CA LEU A 32 -12.65 -9.54 -10.64
C LEU A 32 -12.57 -11.00 -10.20
N SER A 33 -13.38 -11.87 -10.80
CA SER A 33 -13.30 -13.32 -10.62
C SER A 33 -12.89 -14.00 -11.94
N GLY A 34 -12.37 -15.22 -11.85
CA GLY A 34 -11.94 -15.99 -13.02
C GLY A 34 -10.86 -15.28 -13.83
N GLU A 35 -11.11 -15.10 -15.12
CA GLU A 35 -10.19 -14.54 -16.10
C GLU A 35 -9.85 -13.06 -15.83
N GLY A 36 -10.82 -12.30 -15.31
CA GLY A 36 -10.63 -10.88 -14.98
C GLY A 36 -9.58 -10.66 -13.88
N LEU A 37 -9.57 -11.55 -12.87
CA LEU A 37 -8.57 -11.53 -11.81
C LEU A 37 -7.19 -11.87 -12.34
N ILE A 38 -7.09 -12.85 -13.23
CA ILE A 38 -5.83 -13.27 -13.83
C ILE A 38 -5.23 -12.12 -14.65
N MET A 39 -6.02 -11.51 -15.54
CA MET A 39 -5.60 -10.36 -16.33
C MET A 39 -5.12 -9.20 -15.46
N ALA A 40 -5.88 -8.87 -14.40
CA ALA A 40 -5.51 -7.79 -13.51
C ALA A 40 -4.25 -8.10 -12.69
N THR A 41 -4.07 -9.35 -12.26
CA THR A 41 -2.84 -9.81 -11.60
C THR A 41 -1.64 -9.74 -12.55
N MET A 42 -1.81 -10.12 -13.81
CA MET A 42 -0.77 -10.02 -14.84
C MET A 42 -0.39 -8.56 -15.11
N ALA A 43 -1.37 -7.67 -15.26
CA ALA A 43 -1.11 -6.24 -15.42
C ALA A 43 -0.38 -5.65 -14.19
N GLN A 44 -0.80 -6.02 -12.98
CA GLN A 44 -0.16 -5.59 -11.74
C GLN A 44 1.27 -6.10 -11.64
N SER A 45 1.55 -7.33 -12.11
CA SER A 45 2.90 -7.93 -12.07
C SER A 45 3.96 -7.08 -12.76
N MET A 46 3.59 -6.28 -13.77
CA MET A 46 4.49 -5.36 -14.45
C MET A 46 4.97 -4.19 -13.58
N PHE A 47 4.21 -3.84 -12.54
CA PHE A 47 4.51 -2.72 -11.64
C PHE A 47 4.82 -3.16 -10.22
N VAL A 48 4.90 -4.47 -9.95
CA VAL A 48 5.16 -4.99 -8.60
C VAL A 48 6.50 -4.47 -8.08
N LYS A 49 7.53 -4.45 -8.93
CA LYS A 49 8.87 -4.03 -8.49
C LYS A 49 8.90 -2.55 -8.13
N GLU A 50 8.29 -1.72 -8.96
CA GLU A 50 8.16 -0.28 -8.74
C GLU A 50 7.29 0.01 -7.52
N SER A 51 6.26 -0.79 -7.27
CA SER A 51 5.39 -0.69 -6.10
C SER A 51 6.14 -1.06 -4.82
N GLU A 52 6.98 -2.11 -4.84
CA GLU A 52 7.87 -2.46 -3.73
C GLU A 52 8.86 -1.33 -3.42
N ASP A 53 9.46 -0.73 -4.46
CA ASP A 53 10.39 0.37 -4.30
C ASP A 53 9.68 1.61 -3.72
N LEU A 54 8.48 1.95 -4.23
CA LEU A 54 7.64 3.02 -3.70
C LEU A 54 7.29 2.77 -2.22
N ALA A 55 6.84 1.55 -1.89
CA ALA A 55 6.52 1.16 -0.52
C ALA A 55 7.73 1.28 0.41
N SER A 56 8.92 0.90 -0.07
CA SER A 56 10.17 0.96 0.70
C SER A 56 10.59 2.40 0.97
N ILE A 57 10.44 3.30 -0.01
CA ILE A 57 10.69 4.73 0.17
C ILE A 57 9.69 5.30 1.19
N ILE A 58 8.40 4.97 1.07
CA ILE A 58 7.37 5.43 2.02
C ILE A 58 7.68 4.98 3.44
N GLN A 59 8.02 3.70 3.63
CA GLN A 59 8.38 3.19 4.95
C GLN A 59 9.60 3.92 5.52
N MET A 60 10.62 4.19 4.69
CA MET A 60 11.82 4.92 5.10
C MET A 60 11.51 6.35 5.55
N GLU A 61 10.68 7.10 4.82
CA GLU A 61 10.34 8.47 5.21
C GLU A 61 9.43 8.52 6.43
N LEU A 62 8.52 7.54 6.59
CA LEU A 62 7.68 7.42 7.79
C LEU A 62 8.56 7.16 9.03
N ASP A 63 9.54 6.27 8.95
CA ASP A 63 10.48 5.97 10.04
C ASP A 63 11.30 7.18 10.50
N LYS A 64 11.59 8.13 9.60
CA LYS A 64 12.30 9.37 9.97
C LYS A 64 11.43 10.33 10.76
N GLN A 65 10.12 10.33 10.50
CA GLN A 65 9.18 11.33 11.01
C GLN A 65 8.37 10.83 12.21
N LEU A 66 8.14 9.52 12.29
CA LEU A 66 7.30 8.88 13.28
C LEU A 66 8.13 8.03 14.24
N ASP A 67 7.71 7.98 15.49
CA ASP A 67 8.28 7.13 16.54
C ASP A 67 7.58 5.76 16.64
N SER A 68 6.80 5.38 15.62
CA SER A 68 6.10 4.10 15.56
C SER A 68 7.04 2.98 15.10
N PRO A 69 6.83 1.74 15.55
CA PRO A 69 7.65 0.62 15.09
C PRO A 69 7.52 0.39 13.58
N ASN A 70 8.66 0.30 12.88
CA ASN A 70 8.71 -0.14 11.49
C ASN A 70 8.28 -1.61 11.39
N ARG A 71 7.27 -1.88 10.55
CA ARG A 71 6.73 -3.24 10.34
C ARG A 71 7.05 -3.81 8.96
N GLY A 72 7.85 -3.10 8.19
CA GLY A 72 8.33 -3.48 6.87
C GLY A 72 7.26 -3.41 5.79
N VAL A 73 7.73 -3.57 4.55
CA VAL A 73 6.87 -3.72 3.37
C VAL A 73 6.33 -5.14 3.30
N LYS A 74 5.03 -5.28 3.04
CA LYS A 74 4.35 -6.58 2.93
C LYS A 74 3.58 -6.65 1.61
N GLN A 75 3.48 -7.86 1.07
CA GLN A 75 2.68 -8.14 -0.12
C GLN A 75 1.46 -8.99 0.25
N ALA A 76 0.30 -8.53 -0.19
CA ALA A 76 -0.95 -9.27 -0.06
C ALA A 76 -1.92 -8.86 -1.18
N GLY A 77 -2.87 -9.75 -1.51
CA GLY A 77 -3.83 -9.55 -2.61
C GLY A 77 -5.01 -8.65 -2.24
N PHE A 78 -4.76 -7.37 -1.97
CA PHE A 78 -5.81 -6.40 -1.67
C PHE A 78 -6.54 -5.96 -2.94
N TYR A 79 -7.87 -6.04 -2.95
CA TYR A 79 -8.68 -5.72 -4.14
C TYR A 79 -8.57 -4.26 -4.58
N VAL A 80 -8.35 -3.34 -3.64
CA VAL A 80 -8.13 -1.92 -3.94
C VAL A 80 -6.86 -1.65 -4.75
N LEU A 81 -5.89 -2.57 -4.71
CA LEU A 81 -4.63 -2.46 -5.47
C LEU A 81 -4.72 -3.14 -6.85
N ILE A 82 -5.81 -3.85 -7.14
CA ILE A 82 -6.01 -4.57 -8.39
C ILE A 82 -6.50 -3.59 -9.47
N GLY A 83 -5.94 -3.71 -10.68
CA GLY A 83 -6.37 -2.92 -11.84
C GLY A 83 -5.69 -1.57 -12.00
N ALA A 84 -4.74 -1.23 -11.12
CA ALA A 84 -3.89 -0.06 -11.29
C ALA A 84 -2.85 -0.31 -12.39
N SER A 85 -2.88 0.52 -13.44
CA SER A 85 -1.90 0.52 -14.54
C SER A 85 -0.64 1.33 -14.21
N MET A 86 -0.29 1.41 -12.93
CA MET A 86 0.82 2.20 -12.37
C MET A 86 1.25 1.62 -11.02
N PRO A 87 2.44 1.99 -10.50
CA PRO A 87 2.87 1.62 -9.16
C PRO A 87 1.85 2.07 -8.11
N ASN A 88 1.51 1.18 -7.17
CA ASN A 88 0.46 1.40 -6.19
C ASN A 88 0.78 0.72 -4.86
N VAL A 89 0.33 1.32 -3.76
CA VAL A 89 0.59 0.84 -2.39
C VAL A 89 -0.60 1.14 -1.49
N LEU A 90 -0.79 0.30 -0.47
CA LEU A 90 -1.69 0.57 0.64
C LEU A 90 -0.85 0.84 1.90
N VAL A 91 -1.07 1.98 2.56
CA VAL A 91 -0.24 2.44 3.68
C VAL A 91 -1.03 2.38 4.98
N GLU A 92 -0.60 1.50 5.88
CA GLU A 92 -1.15 1.41 7.23
C GLU A 92 -0.37 2.35 8.17
N VAL A 93 -1.01 3.44 8.58
CA VAL A 93 -0.35 4.54 9.34
C VAL A 93 -0.35 4.35 10.86
N GLY A 94 -1.07 3.34 11.35
CA GLY A 94 -1.13 2.96 12.77
C GLY A 94 -2.36 2.14 13.12
N TYR A 95 -2.42 1.68 14.37
CA TYR A 95 -3.47 0.78 14.87
C TYR A 95 -4.40 1.52 15.83
N LEU A 96 -5.67 1.70 15.45
CA LEU A 96 -6.70 2.24 16.33
C LEU A 96 -7.01 1.32 17.53
N SER A 97 -6.75 0.02 17.40
CA SER A 97 -6.86 -0.96 18.48
C SER A 97 -5.75 -0.85 19.53
N ASN A 98 -4.69 -0.10 19.25
CA ASN A 98 -3.62 0.18 20.20
C ASN A 98 -3.86 1.56 20.84
N PRO A 99 -4.18 1.64 22.15
CA PRO A 99 -4.51 2.92 22.80
C PRO A 99 -3.41 3.99 22.72
N THR A 100 -2.14 3.57 22.60
CA THR A 100 -1.01 4.50 22.48
C THR A 100 -0.96 5.10 21.07
N GLU A 101 -1.12 4.28 20.03
CA GLU A 101 -1.15 4.75 18.64
C GLU A 101 -2.44 5.53 18.35
N GLU A 102 -3.58 5.09 18.86
CA GLU A 102 -4.88 5.79 18.74
C GLU A 102 -4.81 7.24 19.26
N LYS A 103 -4.17 7.45 20.43
CA LYS A 103 -3.97 8.80 20.98
C LYS A 103 -3.11 9.69 20.09
N LYS A 104 -2.14 9.14 19.36
CA LYS A 104 -1.33 9.87 18.38
C LYS A 104 -2.14 10.17 17.13
N LEU A 105 -2.89 9.18 16.63
CA LEU A 105 -3.78 9.31 15.47
C LEU A 105 -4.96 10.28 15.68
N LYS A 106 -5.22 10.76 16.90
CA LYS A 106 -6.16 11.85 17.16
C LYS A 106 -5.53 13.25 17.05
N GLN A 107 -4.21 13.35 16.94
CA GLN A 107 -3.50 14.63 16.97
C GLN A 107 -3.27 15.15 15.55
N PRO A 108 -3.74 16.38 15.22
CA PRO A 108 -3.53 16.97 13.89
C PRO A 108 -2.05 17.10 13.51
N LYS A 109 -1.17 17.35 14.50
CA LYS A 109 0.28 17.40 14.28
C LYS A 109 0.82 16.05 13.78
N TYR A 110 0.31 14.94 14.30
CA TYR A 110 0.75 13.60 13.89
C TYR A 110 0.28 13.29 12.46
N HIS A 111 -0.93 13.71 12.08
CA HIS A 111 -1.40 13.62 10.69
C HIS A 111 -0.51 14.41 9.73
N GLN A 112 -0.07 15.60 10.13
CA GLN A 112 0.83 16.41 9.32
C GLN A 112 2.19 15.75 9.11
N LEU A 113 2.71 15.04 10.12
CA LEU A 113 3.94 14.25 9.99
C LEU A 113 3.77 13.10 9.00
N ILE A 114 2.68 12.35 9.10
CA ILE A 114 2.34 11.26 8.16
C ILE A 114 2.22 11.81 6.72
N ALA A 115 1.42 12.87 6.53
CA ALA A 115 1.21 13.47 5.23
C ALA A 115 2.52 14.03 4.64
N GLY A 116 3.35 14.66 5.48
CA GLY A 116 4.68 15.14 5.10
C GLY A 116 5.59 14.00 4.64
N ALA A 117 5.65 12.89 5.37
CA ALA A 117 6.44 11.72 5.00
C ALA A 117 5.98 11.14 3.64
N ILE A 118 4.68 10.99 3.42
CA ILE A 118 4.13 10.49 2.15
C ILE A 118 4.47 11.46 1.01
N TYR A 119 4.36 12.77 1.23
CA TYR A 119 4.71 13.78 0.24
C TYR A 119 6.19 13.71 -0.16
N GLU A 120 7.10 13.66 0.81
CA GLU A 120 8.53 13.51 0.54
C GLU A 120 8.83 12.21 -0.21
N SER A 121 8.13 11.13 0.13
CA SER A 121 8.26 9.84 -0.54
C SER A 121 7.87 9.87 -2.00
N ILE A 122 6.74 10.53 -2.33
CA ILE A 122 6.29 10.68 -3.71
C ILE A 122 7.30 11.49 -4.53
N LYS A 123 7.83 12.59 -3.96
CA LYS A 123 8.89 13.37 -4.63
C LYS A 123 10.15 12.55 -4.87
N HIS A 124 10.60 11.81 -3.86
CA HIS A 124 11.78 10.96 -3.97
C HIS A 124 11.57 9.88 -5.04
N PHE A 125 10.44 9.17 -5.00
CA PHE A 125 10.11 8.17 -6.01
C PHE A 125 10.10 8.77 -7.42
N LYS A 126 9.41 9.90 -7.61
CA LYS A 126 9.38 10.62 -8.89
C LYS A 126 10.80 10.95 -9.38
N TYR A 127 11.62 11.56 -8.54
CA TYR A 127 12.99 11.92 -8.92
C TYR A 127 13.84 10.69 -9.28
N SER A 128 13.70 9.60 -8.53
CA SER A 128 14.40 8.34 -8.83
C SER A 128 14.05 7.78 -10.21
N ARG A 129 12.78 7.90 -10.64
CA ARG A 129 12.31 7.42 -11.95
C ARG A 129 12.69 8.38 -13.08
N GLU A 130 12.58 9.68 -12.85
CA GLU A 130 12.98 10.70 -13.84
C GLU A 130 14.48 10.65 -14.13
N LYS A 131 15.32 10.43 -13.10
CA LYS A 131 16.77 10.31 -13.27
C LYS A 131 17.13 9.12 -14.17
N LEU A 132 16.51 7.96 -13.96
CA LEU A 132 16.75 6.77 -14.80
C LEU A 132 16.45 7.06 -16.28
N LEU A 133 15.39 7.83 -16.58
CA LEU A 133 15.02 8.21 -17.95
C LEU A 133 16.01 9.18 -18.61
N THR A 134 16.84 9.87 -17.83
CA THR A 134 17.86 10.81 -18.35
C THR A 134 19.24 10.19 -18.51
N GLU A 135 19.45 8.98 -17.97
CA GLU A 135 20.73 8.26 -18.00
C GLU A 135 20.76 7.11 -19.02
N GLU A 136 19.64 6.86 -19.72
CA GLU A 136 19.52 6.02 -20.94
C GLU A 136 19.67 6.84 -22.23
#